data_AF-A0A672K3N0-F1
#
_entry.id   AF-A0A672K3N0-F1
#
_cell.length_a   1.000
_cell.length_b   1.000
_cell.length_c   1.000
_cell.angle_alpha   90.00
_cell.angle_beta   90.00
_cell.angle_gamma   90.00
#
_symmetry.space_group_name_H-M   'P 1'
#
loop_
_entity.id
_entity.type
_entity.pdbx_description
1 polymer ?
#
loop_
_entity_poly.entity_id
_entity_poly.type
_entity_poly.pdbx_seq_one_letter_code
_entity_poly.pdbx_strand_id
1 'polypeptide(L)'
;MRSFQSTHINSPCGLVTCFTLKRSLDVFKLQTESVSLSHLHLAQTMREEAKKFEDFREKQKEARKKVEQHMDALHKQKVAQYKKTAEAKKTYEQKCRDKEEAEQNMNRNATTSSSKQQEKVQHVQRCESFDEVTRLRHQVGPTYGTHLTMCICVTQLYEEVRKSLEQCNIQEDIEHFINLRRTGDKPPGTLSSRFSQQHIKVWPRSLMKSSRFKWNHCNKF
;
A
#
# COMPACT_ATOMS: atom_id res chain seq x y z
N MET A 1 43.50 -23.34 -49.88
CA MET A 1 42.14 -22.85 -49.58
C MET A 1 41.24 -24.02 -49.20
N ARG A 2 40.76 -24.09 -47.96
CA ARG A 2 39.55 -24.83 -47.57
C ARG A 2 38.83 -23.98 -46.53
N SER A 3 37.57 -23.68 -46.79
CA SER A 3 36.83 -22.63 -46.08
C SER A 3 36.32 -23.10 -44.72
N PHE A 4 36.47 -22.27 -43.70
CA PHE A 4 35.72 -22.42 -42.45
C PHE A 4 34.26 -22.03 -42.73
N GLN A 5 33.36 -23.00 -42.87
CA GLN A 5 31.93 -22.72 -42.83
C GLN A 5 31.52 -22.53 -41.37
N SER A 6 31.44 -21.26 -40.96
CA SER A 6 30.72 -20.89 -39.74
C SER A 6 29.23 -21.10 -39.97
N THR A 7 28.70 -22.23 -39.50
CA THR A 7 27.25 -22.47 -39.50
C THR A 7 26.61 -21.60 -38.44
N HIS A 8 26.08 -20.44 -38.86
CA HIS A 8 25.15 -19.65 -38.08
C HIS A 8 23.92 -20.49 -37.73
N ILE A 9 23.87 -21.07 -36.53
CA ILE A 9 22.65 -21.67 -35.97
C ILE A 9 21.78 -20.54 -35.40
N ASN A 10 21.24 -19.72 -36.30
CA ASN A 10 20.15 -18.80 -36.00
C ASN A 10 18.83 -19.46 -36.41
N SER A 11 18.31 -20.33 -35.54
CA SER A 11 16.94 -20.85 -35.63
C SER A 11 16.14 -20.34 -34.42
N PRO A 12 15.28 -19.30 -34.57
CA PRO A 12 14.68 -18.62 -33.42
C PRO A 12 13.64 -19.45 -32.64
N CYS A 13 13.15 -20.56 -33.20
CA CYS A 13 11.99 -21.28 -32.64
C CYS A 13 12.34 -22.52 -31.78
N GLY A 14 13.63 -22.87 -31.61
CA GLY A 14 14.06 -24.02 -30.79
C GLY A 14 14.47 -23.68 -29.36
N LEU A 15 14.96 -22.46 -29.12
CA LEU A 15 15.30 -21.97 -27.76
C LEU A 15 14.07 -21.81 -26.87
N VAL A 16 12.86 -21.86 -27.45
CA VAL A 16 11.57 -21.99 -26.78
C VAL A 16 11.63 -23.03 -25.65
N THR A 17 11.82 -24.29 -26.06
CA THR A 17 11.55 -25.51 -25.28
C THR A 17 12.68 -26.00 -24.40
N CYS A 18 13.92 -25.77 -24.84
CA CYS A 18 15.11 -26.17 -24.09
C CYS A 18 15.53 -25.07 -23.11
N PHE A 19 16.27 -25.43 -22.05
CA PHE A 19 16.45 -24.64 -20.82
C PHE A 19 15.17 -24.56 -19.98
N THR A 20 14.58 -25.72 -19.68
CA THR A 20 13.41 -25.86 -18.82
C THR A 20 13.59 -25.17 -17.47
N LEU A 21 14.77 -25.30 -16.84
CA LEU A 21 15.09 -24.61 -15.58
C LEU A 21 15.12 -23.07 -15.73
N LYS A 22 15.51 -22.55 -16.91
CA LYS A 22 15.52 -21.11 -17.19
C LYS A 22 14.11 -20.56 -17.30
N ARG A 23 13.18 -21.32 -17.89
CA ARG A 23 11.75 -20.97 -17.93
C ARG A 23 11.18 -20.85 -16.52
N SER A 24 11.46 -21.81 -15.64
CA SER A 24 10.95 -21.82 -14.26
C SER A 24 11.54 -20.69 -13.41
N LEU A 25 12.79 -20.29 -13.67
CA LEU A 25 13.38 -19.07 -13.11
C LEU A 25 12.67 -17.79 -13.62
N ASP A 26 12.23 -17.75 -14.87
CA ASP A 26 11.48 -16.61 -15.41
C ASP A 26 10.03 -16.56 -14.88
N VAL A 27 9.39 -17.73 -14.66
CA VAL A 27 8.11 -17.83 -13.93
C VAL A 27 8.27 -17.29 -12.51
N PHE A 28 9.33 -17.67 -11.78
CA PHE A 28 9.60 -17.17 -10.44
C PHE A 28 9.76 -15.64 -10.40
N LYS A 29 10.48 -15.05 -11.37
CA LYS A 29 10.60 -13.59 -11.48
C LYS A 29 9.25 -12.93 -11.75
N LEU A 30 8.50 -13.42 -12.74
CA LEU A 30 7.18 -12.88 -13.11
C LEU A 30 6.19 -12.92 -11.93
N GLN A 31 6.16 -14.02 -11.18
CA GLN A 31 5.30 -14.12 -9.99
C GLN A 31 5.76 -13.19 -8.87
N THR A 32 7.08 -13.02 -8.67
CA THR A 32 7.63 -12.08 -7.67
C THR A 32 7.26 -10.62 -8.00
N GLU A 33 7.31 -10.25 -9.28
CA GLU A 33 6.86 -8.93 -9.78
C GLU A 33 5.35 -8.76 -9.59
N SER A 34 4.54 -9.77 -9.91
CA SER A 34 3.08 -9.79 -9.72
C SER A 34 2.67 -9.61 -8.25
N VAL A 35 3.33 -10.31 -7.31
CA VAL A 35 3.11 -10.14 -5.87
C VAL A 35 3.54 -8.75 -5.41
N SER A 36 4.64 -8.21 -5.93
CA SER A 36 5.10 -6.85 -5.63
C SER A 36 4.09 -5.78 -6.08
N LEU A 37 3.50 -5.94 -7.27
CA LEU A 37 2.43 -5.08 -7.78
C LEU A 37 1.15 -5.20 -6.94
N SER A 38 0.80 -6.41 -6.50
CA SER A 38 -0.36 -6.66 -5.63
C SER A 38 -0.20 -5.97 -4.26
N HIS A 39 1.00 -6.06 -3.66
CA HIS A 39 1.34 -5.31 -2.43
C HIS A 39 1.25 -3.79 -2.63
N LEU A 40 1.76 -3.26 -3.75
CA LEU A 40 1.70 -1.83 -4.06
C LEU A 40 0.25 -1.36 -4.22
N HIS A 41 -0.57 -2.11 -4.94
CA HIS A 41 -2.00 -1.82 -5.10
C HIS A 41 -2.73 -1.84 -3.75
N LEU A 42 -2.51 -2.87 -2.94
CA LEU A 42 -3.12 -2.94 -1.61
C LEU A 42 -2.72 -1.74 -0.73
N ALA A 43 -1.45 -1.33 -0.77
CA ALA A 43 -0.97 -0.16 -0.05
C ALA A 43 -1.60 1.16 -0.58
N GLN A 44 -1.95 1.26 -1.87
CA GLN A 44 -2.74 2.37 -2.42
C GLN A 44 -4.16 2.36 -1.85
N THR A 45 -4.87 1.24 -1.94
CA THR A 45 -6.23 1.08 -1.39
C THR A 45 -6.28 1.41 0.10
N MET A 46 -5.31 0.94 0.90
CA MET A 46 -5.24 1.24 2.33
C MET A 46 -5.07 2.75 2.61
N ARG A 47 -4.33 3.49 1.77
CA ARG A 47 -4.20 4.96 1.90
C ARG A 47 -5.50 5.67 1.51
N GLU A 48 -6.21 5.18 0.51
CA GLU A 48 -7.51 5.73 0.11
C GLU A 48 -8.59 5.52 1.18
N GLU A 49 -8.66 4.33 1.78
CA GLU A 49 -9.54 4.07 2.92
C GLU A 49 -9.16 4.94 4.13
N ALA A 50 -7.86 5.04 4.47
CA ALA A 50 -7.38 5.93 5.54
C ALA A 50 -7.84 7.38 5.34
N LYS A 51 -7.76 7.91 4.10
CA LYS A 51 -8.25 9.25 3.78
C LYS A 51 -9.76 9.40 4.00
N LYS A 52 -10.56 8.39 3.62
CA LYS A 52 -12.02 8.39 3.88
C LYS A 52 -12.35 8.46 5.38
N PHE A 53 -11.54 7.81 6.22
CA PHE A 53 -11.67 7.92 7.69
C PHE A 53 -11.36 9.33 8.21
N GLU A 54 -10.32 9.98 7.69
CA GLU A 54 -9.97 11.36 8.08
C GLU A 54 -11.07 12.36 7.67
N ASP A 55 -11.56 12.26 6.44
CA ASP A 55 -12.68 13.07 5.94
C ASP A 55 -13.95 12.88 6.79
N PHE A 56 -14.24 11.64 7.19
CA PHE A 56 -15.37 11.32 8.06
C PHE A 56 -15.21 11.92 9.48
N ARG A 57 -14.01 11.81 10.06
CA ARG A 57 -13.67 12.35 11.39
C ARG A 57 -13.83 13.87 11.43
N GLU A 58 -13.32 14.59 10.43
CA GLU A 58 -13.45 16.05 10.40
C GLU A 58 -14.90 16.50 10.18
N LYS A 59 -15.69 15.80 9.32
CA LYS A 59 -17.14 16.07 9.18
C LYS A 59 -17.90 15.88 10.50
N GLN A 60 -17.59 14.83 11.25
CA GLN A 60 -18.21 14.59 12.56
C GLN A 60 -17.84 15.68 13.59
N LYS A 61 -16.58 16.11 13.61
CA LYS A 61 -16.09 17.20 14.46
C LYS A 61 -16.75 18.53 14.10
N GLU A 62 -16.95 18.83 12.82
CA GLU A 62 -17.68 20.02 12.39
C GLU A 62 -19.16 19.97 12.77
N ALA A 63 -19.82 18.81 12.65
CA ALA A 63 -21.20 18.62 13.12
C ALA A 63 -21.35 18.85 14.63
N ARG A 64 -20.45 18.28 15.44
CA ARG A 64 -20.40 18.54 16.90
C ARG A 64 -20.25 20.03 17.21
N LYS A 65 -19.33 20.73 16.52
CA LYS A 65 -19.11 22.17 16.68
C LYS A 65 -20.35 23.01 16.32
N LYS A 66 -21.11 22.61 15.28
CA LYS A 66 -22.36 23.29 14.90
C LYS A 66 -23.45 23.14 15.97
N VAL A 67 -23.58 21.96 16.59
CA VAL A 67 -24.50 21.74 17.71
C VAL A 67 -24.11 22.56 18.93
N GLU A 68 -22.82 22.57 19.29
CA GLU A 68 -22.28 23.38 20.40
C GLU A 68 -22.57 24.88 20.19
N GLN A 69 -22.24 25.42 19.00
CA GLN A 69 -22.53 26.81 18.64
C GLN A 69 -24.03 27.15 18.68
N HIS A 70 -24.90 26.22 18.25
CA HIS A 70 -26.35 26.40 18.31
C HIS A 70 -26.87 26.43 19.75
N MET A 71 -26.38 25.53 20.61
CA MET A 71 -26.71 25.51 22.04
C MET A 71 -26.27 26.80 22.76
N ASP A 72 -25.08 27.29 22.42
CA ASP A 72 -24.55 28.57 22.91
C ASP A 72 -25.42 29.77 22.51
N ALA A 73 -25.87 29.80 21.27
CA ALA A 73 -26.76 30.83 20.74
C ALA A 73 -28.14 30.78 21.42
N LEU A 74 -28.73 29.59 21.57
CA LEU A 74 -29.98 29.38 22.31
C LEU A 74 -29.86 29.81 23.77
N HIS A 75 -28.74 29.52 24.43
CA HIS A 75 -28.52 29.94 25.82
C HIS A 75 -28.44 31.46 25.95
N LYS A 76 -27.69 32.13 25.07
CA LYS A 76 -27.60 33.60 25.01
C LYS A 76 -28.96 34.24 24.72
N GLN A 77 -29.73 33.70 23.77
CA GLN A 77 -31.10 34.14 23.46
C GLN A 77 -32.02 34.00 24.68
N LYS A 78 -32.00 32.84 25.35
CA LYS A 78 -32.78 32.57 26.57
C LYS A 78 -32.47 33.58 27.68
N VAL A 79 -31.20 33.88 27.94
CA VAL A 79 -30.78 34.90 28.92
C VAL A 79 -31.28 36.30 28.54
N ALA A 80 -31.11 36.70 27.27
CA ALA A 80 -31.60 38.00 26.78
C ALA A 80 -33.13 38.14 26.91
N GLN A 81 -33.86 37.06 26.64
CA GLN A 81 -35.32 37.03 26.77
C GLN A 81 -35.77 37.14 28.23
N TYR A 82 -35.13 36.41 29.17
CA TYR A 82 -35.42 36.59 30.60
C TYR A 82 -35.15 38.02 31.08
N LYS A 83 -34.04 38.64 30.65
CA LYS A 83 -33.74 40.04 30.98
C LYS A 83 -34.85 40.98 30.49
N LYS A 84 -35.25 40.86 29.22
CA LYS A 84 -36.34 41.67 28.64
C LYS A 84 -37.67 41.47 29.37
N THR A 85 -38.01 40.23 29.74
CA THR A 85 -39.24 39.94 30.51
C THR A 85 -39.17 40.55 31.92
N ALA A 86 -38.02 40.50 32.59
CA ALA A 86 -37.83 41.12 33.91
C ALA A 86 -37.92 42.66 33.85
N GLU A 87 -37.34 43.29 32.83
CA GLU A 87 -37.45 44.74 32.59
C GLU A 87 -38.88 45.17 32.26
N ALA A 88 -39.59 44.40 31.43
CA ALA A 88 -41.00 44.62 31.13
C ALA A 88 -41.88 44.50 32.38
N LYS A 89 -41.65 43.47 33.20
CA LYS A 89 -42.33 43.29 34.50
C LYS A 89 -42.09 44.48 35.43
N LYS A 90 -40.82 44.90 35.62
CA LYS A 90 -40.48 46.07 36.45
C LYS A 90 -41.18 47.35 35.96
N THR A 91 -41.27 47.52 34.64
CA THR A 91 -41.94 48.65 34.00
C THR A 91 -43.46 48.61 34.23
N TYR A 92 -44.07 47.44 34.12
CA TYR A 92 -45.48 47.23 34.43
C TYR A 92 -45.80 47.52 35.89
N GLU A 93 -45.02 46.96 36.83
CA GLU A 93 -45.16 47.21 38.27
C GLU A 93 -44.99 48.70 38.62
N GLN A 94 -44.11 49.43 37.93
CA GLN A 94 -44.01 50.88 38.10
C GLN A 94 -45.29 51.58 37.62
N LYS A 95 -45.78 51.27 36.41
CA LYS A 95 -47.02 51.86 35.88
C LYS A 95 -48.25 51.55 36.76
N CYS A 96 -48.28 50.39 37.41
CA CYS A 96 -49.31 50.07 38.40
C CYS A 96 -49.21 51.00 39.62
N ARG A 97 -48.00 51.23 40.17
CA ARG A 97 -47.79 52.20 41.26
C ARG A 97 -48.16 53.62 40.85
N ASP A 98 -47.73 54.07 39.66
CA ASP A 98 -48.03 55.41 39.15
C ASP A 98 -49.55 55.61 38.96
N LYS A 99 -50.26 54.56 38.51
CA LYS A 99 -51.73 54.52 38.44
C LYS A 99 -52.36 54.56 39.83
N GLU A 100 -51.88 53.75 40.77
CA GLU A 100 -52.38 53.74 42.16
C GLU A 100 -52.16 55.08 42.84
N GLU A 101 -51.04 55.77 42.60
CA GLU A 101 -50.75 57.11 43.14
C GLU A 101 -51.65 58.17 42.49
N ALA A 102 -51.85 58.15 41.17
CA ALA A 102 -52.77 59.04 40.48
C ALA A 102 -54.23 58.80 40.91
N GLU A 103 -54.64 57.53 41.01
CA GLU A 103 -55.93 57.14 41.56
C GLU A 103 -56.04 57.55 43.02
N GLN A 104 -54.99 57.45 43.86
CA GLN A 104 -55.02 57.89 45.26
C GLN A 104 -55.15 59.42 45.39
N ASN A 105 -54.50 60.17 44.50
CA ASN A 105 -54.66 61.63 44.43
C ASN A 105 -56.09 62.04 44.03
N MET A 106 -56.75 61.24 43.17
CA MET A 106 -58.16 61.40 42.79
C MET A 106 -59.13 60.82 43.85
N ASN A 107 -58.70 59.79 44.59
CA ASN A 107 -59.42 59.04 45.64
C ASN A 107 -59.27 59.70 47.03
N ARG A 108 -58.56 60.83 47.13
CA ARG A 108 -58.98 61.86 48.10
C ARG A 108 -60.48 62.23 47.93
N ASN A 109 -61.14 61.79 46.84
CA ASN A 109 -62.59 61.85 46.63
C ASN A 109 -63.37 60.51 46.37
N ALA A 110 -62.81 59.28 46.23
CA ALA A 110 -63.56 57.97 46.08
C ALA A 110 -62.72 56.67 45.90
N THR A 111 -63.14 55.54 46.53
CA THR A 111 -62.38 54.33 46.99
C THR A 111 -62.06 53.12 46.03
N THR A 112 -61.05 52.30 46.45
CA THR A 112 -60.85 50.79 46.34
C THR A 112 -60.16 50.00 45.17
N SER A 113 -59.08 49.26 45.55
CA SER A 113 -58.74 47.80 45.38
C SER A 113 -58.10 47.10 44.11
N SER A 114 -56.88 46.53 44.32
CA SER A 114 -56.37 45.12 44.14
C SER A 114 -56.43 44.31 42.80
N SER A 115 -55.29 43.72 42.34
CA SER A 115 -54.96 42.26 42.43
C SER A 115 -53.76 41.77 41.52
N LYS A 116 -53.34 40.48 41.63
CA LYS A 116 -52.08 39.86 41.11
C LYS A 116 -52.24 38.83 39.95
N GLN A 117 -51.17 38.56 39.16
CA GLN A 117 -50.79 37.28 38.49
C GLN A 117 -49.43 37.43 37.71
N GLN A 118 -48.68 36.46 37.13
CA GLN A 118 -48.53 34.98 37.23
C GLN A 118 -47.04 34.60 36.87
N GLU A 119 -46.73 33.50 36.14
CA GLU A 119 -45.40 33.23 35.50
C GLU A 119 -44.66 31.88 35.75
N LYS A 120 -44.72 30.85 34.88
CA LYS A 120 -43.73 29.74 34.85
C LYS A 120 -43.68 29.02 33.48
N VAL A 121 -42.49 28.83 32.90
CA VAL A 121 -42.26 28.03 31.66
C VAL A 121 -40.97 27.22 31.77
N GLN A 122 -40.97 26.00 31.23
CA GLN A 122 -39.86 25.04 31.26
C GLN A 122 -39.59 24.50 29.84
N HIS A 123 -38.34 24.16 29.51
CA HIS A 123 -37.98 23.52 28.24
C HIS A 123 -36.81 22.55 28.45
N VAL A 124 -36.90 21.36 27.85
CA VAL A 124 -35.90 20.29 27.85
C VAL A 124 -35.70 19.82 26.41
N GLN A 125 -34.47 19.55 25.98
CA GLN A 125 -34.20 18.91 24.69
C GLN A 125 -33.07 17.88 24.79
N ARG A 126 -33.03 16.99 23.78
CA ARG A 126 -32.59 15.60 23.83
C ARG A 126 -31.12 15.39 23.43
N CYS A 127 -30.55 14.26 23.84
CA CYS A 127 -29.21 13.79 23.49
C CYS A 127 -29.24 12.75 22.34
N GLU A 128 -28.31 12.84 21.38
CA GLU A 128 -28.21 11.97 20.19
C GLU A 128 -26.93 11.11 20.21
N SER A 129 -26.71 10.34 21.26
CA SER A 129 -25.44 9.63 21.50
C SER A 129 -25.36 8.19 20.97
N PHE A 130 -26.36 7.70 20.22
CA PHE A 130 -26.50 6.26 19.92
C PHE A 130 -25.84 5.77 18.61
N ASP A 131 -25.58 6.66 17.65
CA ASP A 131 -25.21 6.26 16.28
C ASP A 131 -23.72 5.96 16.02
N GLU A 132 -22.84 6.20 16.99
CA GLU A 132 -21.38 6.20 16.75
C GLU A 132 -20.78 4.79 16.72
N VAL A 133 -21.20 3.91 17.65
CA VAL A 133 -20.63 2.56 17.84
C VAL A 133 -20.98 1.62 16.69
N THR A 134 -22.20 1.70 16.17
CA THR A 134 -22.69 0.81 15.10
C THR A 134 -22.00 1.10 13.75
N ARG A 135 -21.70 2.38 13.46
CA ARG A 135 -20.97 2.75 12.23
C ARG A 135 -19.50 2.34 12.29
N LEU A 136 -18.81 2.55 13.41
CA LEU A 136 -17.42 2.13 13.59
C LEU A 136 -17.23 0.63 13.31
N ARG A 137 -18.17 -0.21 13.78
CA ARG A 137 -18.15 -1.66 13.51
C ARG A 137 -18.28 -2.00 12.02
N HIS A 138 -19.04 -1.23 11.25
CA HIS A 138 -19.20 -1.43 9.81
C HIS A 138 -17.95 -1.02 9.00
N GLN A 139 -17.09 -0.18 9.60
CA GLN A 139 -15.97 0.46 8.91
C GLN A 139 -14.62 -0.20 9.21
N VAL A 140 -14.44 -0.85 10.37
CA VAL A 140 -13.25 -1.69 10.67
C VAL A 140 -13.24 -3.00 9.86
N GLY A 141 -14.40 -3.37 9.30
CA GLY A 141 -14.66 -4.52 8.43
C GLY A 141 -13.59 -4.91 7.39
N PRO A 142 -12.93 -3.98 6.67
CA PRO A 142 -11.99 -4.34 5.61
C PRO A 142 -10.62 -4.86 6.09
N THR A 143 -10.19 -4.50 7.30
CA THR A 143 -8.78 -4.70 7.72
C THR A 143 -8.37 -6.17 7.91
N TYR A 144 -9.32 -7.06 8.19
CA TYR A 144 -9.08 -8.51 8.23
C TYR A 144 -9.07 -9.14 6.82
N GLY A 145 -9.80 -8.55 5.87
CA GLY A 145 -9.82 -9.00 4.48
C GLY A 145 -8.48 -8.78 3.78
N THR A 146 -7.84 -7.62 3.99
CA THR A 146 -6.60 -7.25 3.31
C THR A 146 -5.42 -8.17 3.63
N HIS A 147 -5.25 -8.58 4.89
CA HIS A 147 -4.20 -9.54 5.28
C HIS A 147 -4.46 -10.95 4.70
N LEU A 148 -5.73 -11.36 4.64
CA LEU A 148 -6.12 -12.65 4.05
C LEU A 148 -5.85 -12.68 2.55
N THR A 149 -6.14 -11.59 1.81
CA THR A 149 -5.82 -11.45 0.38
C THR A 149 -4.31 -11.62 0.14
N MET A 150 -3.44 -11.01 0.94
CA MET A 150 -1.99 -11.16 0.75
C MET A 150 -1.50 -12.59 0.97
N CYS A 151 -2.02 -13.28 1.97
CA CYS A 151 -1.68 -14.68 2.25
C CYS A 151 -2.04 -15.59 1.06
N ILE A 152 -3.20 -15.35 0.43
CA ILE A 152 -3.65 -16.07 -0.77
C ILE A 152 -2.72 -15.78 -1.96
N CYS A 153 -2.35 -14.52 -2.22
CA CYS A 153 -1.46 -14.16 -3.33
C CYS A 153 -0.07 -14.81 -3.21
N VAL A 154 0.53 -14.81 -2.01
CA VAL A 154 1.85 -15.43 -1.78
C VAL A 154 1.77 -16.96 -1.91
N THR A 155 0.69 -17.57 -1.43
CA THR A 155 0.45 -19.03 -1.60
C THR A 155 0.33 -19.39 -3.08
N GLN A 156 -0.38 -18.58 -3.88
CA GLN A 156 -0.51 -18.78 -5.32
C GLN A 156 0.85 -18.67 -6.05
N LEU A 157 1.71 -17.72 -5.67
CA LEU A 157 3.08 -17.60 -6.23
C LEU A 157 3.86 -18.89 -6.04
N TYR A 158 3.91 -19.42 -4.81
CA TYR A 158 4.69 -20.64 -4.53
C TYR A 158 4.16 -21.85 -5.31
N GLU A 159 2.84 -21.95 -5.46
CA GLU A 159 2.20 -23.03 -6.20
C GLU A 159 2.47 -22.98 -7.70
N GLU A 160 2.42 -21.79 -8.34
CA GLU A 160 2.79 -21.66 -9.76
C GLU A 160 4.29 -21.91 -10.01
N VAL A 161 5.15 -21.48 -9.09
CA VAL A 161 6.60 -21.77 -9.16
C VAL A 161 6.86 -23.27 -9.00
N ARG A 162 6.19 -23.94 -8.05
CA ARG A 162 6.27 -25.41 -7.86
C ARG A 162 5.91 -26.14 -9.15
N LYS A 163 4.76 -25.83 -9.76
CA LYS A 163 4.33 -26.42 -11.04
C LYS A 163 5.35 -26.23 -12.16
N SER A 164 6.00 -25.06 -12.25
CA SER A 164 7.03 -24.81 -13.26
C SER A 164 8.29 -25.66 -13.01
N LEU A 165 8.69 -25.88 -11.76
CA LEU A 165 9.82 -26.74 -11.41
C LEU A 165 9.54 -28.21 -11.70
N GLU A 166 8.29 -28.67 -11.53
CA GLU A 166 7.86 -30.03 -11.88
C GLU A 166 7.87 -30.32 -13.40
N GLN A 167 7.89 -29.27 -14.23
CA GLN A 167 8.02 -29.37 -15.69
C GLN A 167 9.49 -29.32 -16.16
N CYS A 168 10.46 -29.30 -15.24
CA CYS A 168 11.88 -29.26 -15.60
C CYS A 168 12.42 -30.63 -16.01
N ASN A 169 13.11 -30.68 -17.16
CA ASN A 169 13.75 -31.88 -17.69
C ASN A 169 15.26 -31.66 -17.82
N ILE A 170 16.00 -32.03 -16.76
CA ILE A 170 17.46 -31.85 -16.69
C ILE A 170 18.17 -32.64 -17.80
N GLN A 171 17.66 -33.83 -18.16
CA GLN A 171 18.29 -34.67 -19.18
C GLN A 171 18.21 -34.03 -20.57
N GLU A 172 17.04 -33.50 -20.94
CA GLU A 172 16.83 -32.77 -22.19
C GLU A 172 17.63 -31.45 -22.23
N ASP A 173 17.73 -30.74 -21.10
CA ASP A 173 18.57 -29.54 -21.00
C ASP A 173 20.07 -29.84 -21.18
N ILE A 174 20.56 -30.97 -20.63
CA ILE A 174 21.95 -31.45 -20.82
C ILE A 174 22.18 -31.85 -22.27
N GLU A 175 21.30 -32.67 -22.85
CA GLU A 175 21.39 -33.11 -24.23
C GLU A 175 21.38 -31.93 -25.20
N HIS A 176 20.51 -30.94 -24.98
CA HIS A 176 20.49 -29.71 -25.76
C HIS A 176 21.80 -28.93 -25.63
N PHE A 177 22.33 -28.74 -24.42
CA PHE A 177 23.60 -28.04 -24.21
C PHE A 177 24.77 -28.74 -24.90
N ILE A 178 24.87 -30.07 -24.79
CA ILE A 178 25.89 -30.87 -25.47
C ILE A 178 25.73 -30.73 -26.99
N ASN A 179 24.52 -30.89 -27.53
CA ASN A 179 24.27 -30.77 -28.96
C ASN A 179 24.64 -29.38 -29.52
N LEU A 180 24.43 -28.32 -28.74
CA LEU A 180 24.74 -26.93 -29.11
C LEU A 180 26.24 -26.58 -28.97
N ARG A 181 26.99 -27.24 -28.08
CA ARG A 181 28.36 -26.83 -27.68
C ARG A 181 29.46 -27.88 -27.87
N ARG A 182 29.12 -29.11 -28.32
CA ARG A 182 30.09 -30.18 -28.57
C ARG A 182 31.12 -29.79 -29.63
N THR A 183 32.38 -30.15 -29.38
CA THR A 183 33.53 -29.86 -30.25
C THR A 183 34.02 -31.07 -31.05
N GLY A 184 33.50 -32.27 -30.76
CA GLY A 184 33.76 -33.50 -31.50
C GLY A 184 33.17 -34.72 -30.82
N ASP A 185 32.79 -35.72 -31.61
CA ASP A 185 32.12 -36.96 -31.15
C ASP A 185 33.08 -38.17 -31.06
N LYS A 186 34.34 -38.00 -31.47
CA LYS A 186 35.33 -39.08 -31.53
C LYS A 186 36.42 -38.82 -30.48
N PRO A 187 36.76 -39.82 -29.64
CA PRO A 187 37.88 -39.67 -28.71
C PRO A 187 39.19 -39.45 -29.48
N PRO A 188 40.17 -38.75 -28.88
CA PRO A 188 41.50 -38.62 -29.46
C PRO A 188 42.08 -39.99 -29.80
N GLY A 189 42.62 -40.15 -31.01
CA GLY A 189 43.15 -41.43 -31.48
C GLY A 189 44.29 -41.94 -30.58
N THR A 190 44.30 -43.23 -30.30
CA THR A 190 45.40 -43.86 -29.57
C THR A 190 46.70 -43.71 -30.34
N LEU A 191 47.72 -43.13 -29.68
CA LEU A 191 49.08 -43.11 -30.22
C LEU A 191 49.60 -44.55 -30.29
N SER A 192 49.52 -45.14 -31.48
CA SER A 192 50.15 -46.42 -31.76
C SER A 192 51.64 -46.32 -31.42
N SER A 193 52.14 -47.23 -30.58
CA SER A 193 53.54 -47.29 -30.13
C SER A 193 54.55 -47.59 -31.25
N ARG A 194 54.10 -47.56 -32.51
CA ARG A 194 54.92 -47.71 -33.72
C ARG A 194 55.54 -46.39 -34.20
N PHE A 195 55.79 -45.45 -33.27
CA PHE A 195 56.75 -44.34 -33.47
C PHE A 195 58.18 -44.72 -33.04
N SER A 196 58.51 -46.01 -33.13
CA SER A 196 59.91 -46.45 -33.20
C SER A 196 60.33 -46.45 -34.67
N GLN A 197 61.34 -45.62 -34.99
CA GLN A 197 62.00 -45.52 -36.30
C GLN A 197 61.17 -44.91 -37.45
N GLN A 198 60.93 -43.59 -37.41
CA GLN A 198 61.23 -42.73 -38.56
C GLN A 198 61.29 -41.23 -38.18
N HIS A 199 62.49 -40.65 -38.33
CA HIS A 199 62.74 -39.20 -38.43
C HIS A 199 62.16 -38.25 -37.35
N ILE A 200 62.53 -38.46 -36.09
CA ILE A 200 62.86 -37.27 -35.27
C ILE A 200 64.15 -36.68 -35.86
N LYS A 201 64.07 -35.50 -36.49
CA LYS A 201 65.25 -34.69 -36.82
C LYS A 201 65.82 -34.13 -35.50
N VAL A 202 66.54 -34.96 -34.75
CA VAL A 202 67.35 -34.51 -33.62
C VAL A 202 68.45 -33.63 -34.20
N TRP A 203 68.35 -32.32 -34.00
CA TRP A 203 69.42 -31.40 -34.37
C TRP A 203 70.70 -31.79 -33.61
N PRO A 204 71.86 -31.95 -34.28
CA PRO A 204 73.07 -32.38 -33.61
C PRO A 204 73.49 -31.34 -32.56
N ARG A 205 73.95 -31.84 -31.41
CA ARG A 205 74.25 -31.05 -30.20
C ARG A 205 75.35 -29.99 -30.39
N SER A 206 76.05 -30.01 -31.53
CA SER A 206 77.06 -29.02 -31.93
C SER A 206 76.48 -27.65 -32.31
N LEU A 207 75.19 -27.56 -32.67
CA LEU A 207 74.55 -26.30 -33.08
C LEU A 207 73.94 -25.49 -31.91
N MET A 208 73.97 -25.99 -30.68
CA MET A 208 73.63 -25.23 -29.48
C MET A 208 74.83 -24.41 -28.95
N LYS A 209 75.37 -23.52 -29.79
CA LYS A 209 76.20 -22.40 -29.34
C LYS A 209 75.72 -21.11 -29.99
N SER A 210 75.44 -20.11 -29.14
CA SER A 210 74.98 -18.77 -29.50
C SER A 210 73.57 -18.67 -30.12
N SER A 211 72.56 -18.49 -29.26
CA SER A 211 71.90 -17.19 -29.16
C SER A 211 71.02 -17.06 -27.92
N ARG A 212 71.13 -15.90 -27.28
CA ARG A 212 70.59 -15.57 -25.97
C ARG A 212 69.14 -15.09 -26.10
N PHE A 213 68.16 -15.92 -25.71
CA PHE A 213 66.78 -15.45 -25.48
C PHE A 213 66.37 -15.66 -24.03
N LYS A 214 66.02 -14.55 -23.35
CA LYS A 214 65.66 -14.52 -21.94
C LYS A 214 64.23 -15.05 -21.76
N TRP A 215 64.06 -16.05 -20.90
CA TRP A 215 62.78 -16.26 -20.21
C TRP A 215 62.66 -15.17 -19.14
N ASN A 216 61.84 -14.15 -19.38
CA ASN A 216 61.49 -13.19 -18.34
C ASN A 216 60.33 -13.74 -17.50
N HIS A 217 60.56 -13.78 -16.19
CA HIS A 217 59.66 -14.33 -15.19
C HIS A 217 59.06 -13.18 -14.39
N CYS A 218 57.74 -12.93 -14.47
CA CYS A 218 56.92 -12.03 -13.62
C CYS A 218 55.56 -11.75 -14.30
N ASN A 219 54.44 -11.47 -13.62
CA ASN A 219 54.05 -11.72 -12.22
C ASN A 219 52.51 -11.59 -12.12
N LYS A 220 51.98 -11.84 -10.92
CA LYS A 220 50.63 -11.48 -10.45
C LYS A 220 50.04 -10.19 -11.05
N PHE A 221 48.79 -10.24 -11.51
CA PHE A 221 47.64 -9.73 -10.73
C PHE A 221 46.37 -10.51 -11.09
#